data_AF-A0A4D5RPZ4-F1
#
_entry.id   AF-A0A4D5RPZ4-F1
#
_cell.length_a   1.000
_cell.length_b   1.000
_cell.length_c   1.000
_cell.angle_alpha   90.00
_cell.angle_beta   90.00
_cell.angle_gamma   90.00
#
_symmetry.space_group_name_H-M   'P 1'
#
loop_
_entity.id
_entity.type
_entity.pdbx_description
1 polymer ?
#
loop_
_entity_poly.entity_id
_entity_poly.type
_entity_poly.pdbx_seq_one_letter_code
_entity_poly.pdbx_strand_id
1 'polypeptide(L)'
;MASVNNTRISFSSTTSDQARRARKRQPSVLNGIGSSYEDRNSDFLCPICFDIIEEAHMTPCGHTFCYKCITTGLEYSNRCPKCNFVVEKKEQIYPNFLLNELITKYKQKLADKKLKMQTHNQAVSELHELIAQEADNMDLNDVYNMLEILSQKKQQLEADCKAAQAQILKEFLQQVRKHKQEQMDQLTSELNFIDEDLRSVEADVKEPERSWLAGMDSSSSELQAVPVEQSAMQDGFNGSKHGAKPQWLQSTLAARRKRVHLHFDDLEQCYLSARTKNLTSTSSDGLREFTENLSKFTRYSSMRPLATLNYATDLLNGTSIVSSIEFDKDNEFFAIAGVTKKIKVFEYGTVIQDIVDIHYPVNEMMCNSKISCISWSSYHKGMLASSDYEGTVTIWDAFTGQKVKMFQEHEKRCWSVDFNKVDTKLIASGSDDAKVKLWSIASDHSITSLEAKANVCCVKFNPESRFHLALGSADHCVHYYDLRSTKQPLGVFKGHKKAVSYVKFLNTTELVSASTDSQLKLWNINNPHCLRSFKGHLNEKNFVGLATDGDYVACGSENNALYIYYKGLSKQVLTFRFDVVRNILVSL
;
A
#
# COMPACT_ATOMS: atom_id res chain seq x y z
N MET A 1 19.28 15.45 62.67
CA MET A 1 18.60 15.08 63.94
C MET A 1 18.73 16.27 64.88
N ALA A 2 17.61 16.65 65.50
CA ALA A 2 17.27 17.98 65.99
C ALA A 2 16.99 19.02 64.89
N SER A 3 16.03 19.90 65.23
CA SER A 3 15.17 20.74 64.40
C SER A 3 15.78 22.09 64.00
N VAL A 4 15.07 22.80 63.12
CA VAL A 4 14.94 24.27 62.99
C VAL A 4 15.58 24.91 61.75
N ASN A 5 14.72 25.74 61.14
CA ASN A 5 14.89 26.76 60.11
C ASN A 5 16.24 27.52 60.06
N ASN A 6 16.46 28.00 58.83
CA ASN A 6 16.77 29.38 58.45
C ASN A 6 18.15 29.68 57.86
N THR A 7 18.07 30.63 56.92
CA THR A 7 19.05 31.64 56.50
C THR A 7 20.10 31.29 55.43
N ARG A 8 19.86 31.94 54.28
CA ARG A 8 20.81 32.46 53.27
C ARG A 8 22.17 32.85 53.87
N ILE A 9 23.25 32.61 53.11
CA ILE A 9 24.26 33.62 52.76
C ILE A 9 24.92 33.21 51.43
N SER A 10 24.95 34.19 50.53
CA SER A 10 25.67 34.27 49.26
C SER A 10 27.17 34.46 49.48
N PHE A 11 28.01 33.83 48.63
CA PHE A 11 29.30 34.40 48.25
C PHE A 11 29.53 34.27 46.74
N SER A 12 29.77 35.43 46.17
CA SER A 12 30.22 35.73 44.81
C SER A 12 31.73 35.98 44.80
N SER A 13 32.44 35.54 43.76
CA SER A 13 33.38 36.36 42.95
C SER A 13 34.15 35.47 41.95
N THR A 14 33.97 35.69 40.63
CA THR A 14 34.92 36.31 39.65
C THR A 14 35.96 35.31 39.09
N THR A 15 36.24 35.15 37.80
CA THR A 15 36.35 36.12 36.69
C THR A 15 36.18 35.46 35.30
N SER A 16 35.60 36.25 34.39
CA SER A 16 35.70 36.34 32.91
C SER A 16 36.53 35.32 32.10
N ASP A 17 35.93 34.79 31.04
CA ASP A 17 36.50 34.95 29.69
C ASP A 17 35.43 34.95 28.57
N GLN A 18 35.57 35.90 27.64
CA GLN A 18 34.67 36.15 26.50
C GLN A 18 35.10 35.34 25.27
N ALA A 19 34.18 34.61 24.62
CA ALA A 19 34.29 34.30 23.19
C ALA A 19 32.95 33.89 22.53
N ARG A 20 32.42 34.81 21.71
CA ARG A 20 31.75 34.62 20.40
C ARG A 20 30.72 33.47 20.27
N ARG A 21 29.43 33.81 20.41
CA ARG A 21 28.31 33.03 19.85
C ARG A 21 28.26 33.19 18.32
N ALA A 22 28.74 32.20 17.59
CA ALA A 22 28.51 32.05 16.17
C ALA A 22 27.03 31.69 15.89
N ARG A 23 26.41 32.40 14.94
CA ARG A 23 25.09 32.09 14.35
C ARG A 23 25.09 30.65 13.80
N LYS A 24 24.33 29.74 14.42
CA LYS A 24 23.92 28.50 13.74
C LYS A 24 22.86 28.85 12.71
N ARG A 25 23.27 28.88 11.44
CA ARG A 25 22.39 28.90 10.26
C ARG A 25 21.47 27.68 10.33
N GLN A 26 20.17 27.92 10.16
CA GLN A 26 19.21 26.87 9.84
C GLN A 26 19.59 26.25 8.48
N PRO A 27 19.56 24.92 8.32
CA PRO A 27 19.53 24.34 6.99
C PRO A 27 18.11 24.53 6.42
N SER A 28 18.06 25.23 5.30
CA SER A 28 16.92 25.28 4.37
C SER A 28 16.52 23.86 3.96
N VAL A 29 15.34 23.40 4.36
CA VAL A 29 14.72 22.20 3.79
C VAL A 29 13.61 22.64 2.85
N LEU A 30 14.00 22.79 1.59
CA LEU A 30 13.13 22.77 0.43
C LEU A 30 13.69 21.69 -0.47
N ASN A 31 12.99 20.57 -0.58
CA ASN A 31 13.06 19.70 -1.75
C ASN A 31 11.72 18.96 -1.87
N GLY A 32 11.04 19.26 -2.98
CA GLY A 32 9.69 18.85 -3.28
C GLY A 32 9.59 17.35 -3.52
N ILE A 33 8.56 16.76 -2.91
CA ILE A 33 8.00 15.49 -3.33
C ILE A 33 6.59 15.84 -3.83
N GLY A 34 6.40 15.70 -5.14
CA GLY A 34 5.12 15.90 -5.81
C GLY A 34 4.07 14.95 -5.24
N SER A 35 3.22 15.52 -4.39
CA SER A 35 1.98 15.01 -3.85
C SER A 35 1.21 14.10 -4.82
N SER A 36 1.02 12.84 -4.41
CA SER A 36 0.04 11.93 -4.98
C SER A 36 -1.37 12.49 -4.82
N TYR A 37 -2.29 12.15 -5.72
CA TYR A 37 -3.59 12.83 -5.91
C TYR A 37 -4.59 12.72 -4.73
N GLU A 38 -4.19 12.15 -3.60
CA GLU A 38 -4.95 12.11 -2.34
C GLU A 38 -4.43 13.09 -1.27
N ASP A 39 -3.24 13.67 -1.45
CA ASP A 39 -2.70 14.61 -0.48
C ASP A 39 -3.33 16.00 -0.58
N ARG A 40 -4.07 16.30 -1.65
CA ARG A 40 -4.84 17.56 -1.72
C ARG A 40 -6.04 17.60 -0.78
N ASN A 41 -6.44 16.44 -0.23
CA ASN A 41 -7.55 16.41 0.70
C ASN A 41 -7.11 16.85 2.11
N SER A 42 -5.84 16.63 2.50
CA SER A 42 -5.34 17.05 3.82
C SER A 42 -5.33 18.56 3.99
N ASP A 43 -5.18 19.32 2.89
CA ASP A 43 -5.23 20.78 2.87
C ASP A 43 -6.61 21.36 3.18
N PHE A 44 -7.67 20.56 3.05
CA PHE A 44 -9.06 20.96 3.34
C PHE A 44 -9.59 20.43 4.66
N LEU A 45 -8.84 19.58 5.36
CA LEU A 45 -9.24 19.02 6.65
C LEU A 45 -8.81 19.92 7.79
N CYS A 46 -9.69 20.08 8.78
CA CYS A 46 -9.38 20.79 10.00
C CYS A 46 -8.46 19.92 10.86
N PRO A 47 -7.29 20.40 11.31
CA PRO A 47 -6.41 19.61 12.18
C PRO A 47 -6.96 19.28 13.58
N ILE A 48 -8.14 19.82 13.94
CA ILE A 48 -8.77 19.61 15.26
C ILE A 48 -9.90 18.58 15.15
N CYS A 49 -10.87 18.78 14.25
CA CYS A 49 -11.98 17.85 14.07
C CYS A 49 -11.75 16.79 12.99
N PHE A 50 -10.68 16.93 12.20
CA PHE A 50 -10.34 16.05 11.07
C PHE A 50 -11.39 15.97 9.96
N ASP A 51 -12.39 16.87 9.98
CA ASP A 51 -13.40 17.02 8.93
C ASP A 51 -13.02 18.11 7.93
N ILE A 52 -13.70 18.11 6.78
CA ILE A 52 -13.61 19.23 5.82
C ILE A 52 -13.98 20.52 6.53
N ILE A 53 -13.10 21.52 6.43
CA ILE A 53 -13.26 22.79 7.10
C ILE A 53 -14.60 23.45 6.72
N GLU A 54 -15.46 23.71 7.70
CA GLU A 54 -16.79 24.25 7.47
C GLU A 54 -16.76 25.79 7.33
N GLU A 55 -15.82 26.44 8.03
CA GLU A 55 -15.53 27.88 7.97
C GLU A 55 -14.04 28.13 8.26
N ALA A 56 -13.23 28.24 7.21
CA ALA A 56 -11.79 28.34 7.31
C ALA A 56 -11.34 29.63 7.98
N HIS A 57 -10.59 29.48 9.07
CA HIS A 57 -10.03 30.57 9.85
C HIS A 57 -8.56 30.31 10.15
N MET A 58 -7.73 31.32 9.92
CA MET A 58 -6.28 31.26 10.02
C MET A 58 -5.79 31.98 11.26
N THR A 59 -4.92 31.32 12.01
CA THR A 59 -4.18 31.90 13.14
C THR A 59 -3.00 32.75 12.64
N PRO A 60 -2.43 33.66 13.46
CA PRO A 60 -1.29 34.50 13.06
C PRO A 60 -0.05 33.71 12.60
N CYS A 61 0.10 32.47 13.07
CA CYS A 61 1.17 31.57 12.67
C CYS A 61 0.92 30.86 11.31
N GLY A 62 -0.16 31.17 10.60
CA GLY A 62 -0.47 30.66 9.26
C GLY A 62 -1.25 29.33 9.23
N HIS A 63 -1.58 28.74 10.38
CA HIS A 63 -2.35 27.50 10.44
C HIS A 63 -3.85 27.76 10.37
N THR A 64 -4.56 26.96 9.55
CA THR A 64 -5.99 27.09 9.28
C THR A 64 -6.81 25.96 9.92
N PHE A 65 -7.98 26.31 10.45
CA PHE A 65 -8.90 25.42 11.16
C PHE A 65 -10.35 25.81 10.86
N CYS A 66 -11.34 25.01 11.30
CA CYS A 66 -12.72 25.46 11.40
C CYS A 66 -12.83 26.57 12.46
N TYR A 67 -13.65 27.59 12.19
CA TYR A 67 -13.93 28.68 13.13
C TYR A 67 -14.30 28.18 14.53
N LYS A 68 -15.29 27.26 14.60
CA LYS A 68 -15.75 26.64 15.85
C LYS A 68 -14.59 25.93 16.56
N CYS A 69 -13.82 25.11 15.85
CA CYS A 69 -12.74 24.34 16.44
C CYS A 69 -11.61 25.21 17.00
N ILE A 70 -11.16 26.23 16.28
CA ILE A 70 -10.10 27.12 16.79
C ILE A 70 -10.59 28.02 17.91
N THR A 71 -11.84 28.49 17.83
CA THR A 71 -12.48 29.29 18.87
C THR A 71 -12.54 28.52 20.19
N THR A 72 -13.05 27.29 20.17
CA THR A 72 -13.07 26.42 21.36
C THR A 72 -11.65 26.06 21.82
N GLY A 73 -10.73 25.75 20.90
CA GLY A 73 -9.34 25.46 21.24
C GLY A 73 -8.63 26.61 21.97
N LEU A 74 -8.92 27.86 21.55
CA LEU A 74 -8.38 29.05 22.20
C LEU A 74 -9.01 29.39 23.56
N GLU A 75 -10.23 28.91 23.82
CA GLU A 75 -10.88 29.03 25.13
C GLU A 75 -10.22 28.11 26.17
N TYR A 76 -9.71 26.94 25.76
CA TYR A 76 -8.98 26.02 26.63
C TYR A 76 -7.48 26.32 26.75
N SER A 77 -6.86 26.85 25.68
CA SER A 77 -5.44 27.19 25.66
C SER A 77 -5.19 28.38 24.74
N ASN A 78 -4.47 29.40 25.20
CA ASN A 78 -4.13 30.57 24.37
C ASN A 78 -3.03 30.28 23.33
N ARG A 79 -2.98 29.06 22.77
CA ARG A 79 -1.92 28.58 21.88
C ARG A 79 -2.51 27.88 20.66
N CYS A 80 -1.84 28.06 19.52
CA CYS A 80 -2.19 27.36 18.28
C CYS A 80 -2.02 25.84 18.47
N PRO A 81 -3.06 25.02 18.21
CA PRO A 81 -3.00 23.57 18.39
C PRO A 81 -1.95 22.85 17.54
N LYS A 82 -1.46 23.47 16.46
CA LYS A 82 -0.52 22.84 15.52
C LYS A 82 0.96 23.16 15.80
N CYS A 83 1.29 24.36 16.24
CA CYS A 83 2.68 24.79 16.47
C CYS A 83 2.93 25.46 17.82
N ASN A 84 1.91 25.50 18.68
CA ASN A 84 1.98 26.04 20.04
C ASN A 84 2.30 27.55 20.14
N PHE A 85 2.15 28.28 19.03
CA PHE A 85 2.30 29.73 18.95
C PHE A 85 1.23 30.44 19.79
N VAL A 86 1.60 31.44 20.59
CA VAL A 86 0.68 32.14 21.49
C VAL A 86 -0.26 33.04 20.69
N VAL A 87 -1.57 32.90 20.93
CA VAL A 87 -2.62 33.77 20.36
C VAL A 87 -3.28 34.49 21.53
N GLU A 88 -2.96 35.77 21.70
CA GLU A 88 -3.30 36.54 22.90
C GLU A 88 -4.75 37.05 22.88
N LYS A 89 -5.31 37.31 21.68
CA LYS A 89 -6.68 37.82 21.52
C LYS A 89 -7.43 37.05 20.43
N LYS A 90 -8.72 36.79 20.66
CA LYS A 90 -9.61 36.08 19.72
C LYS A 90 -9.76 36.82 18.38
N GLU A 91 -9.58 38.13 18.38
CA GLU A 91 -9.58 39.03 17.22
C GLU A 91 -8.39 38.80 16.25
N GLN A 92 -7.38 38.04 16.68
CA GLN A 92 -6.20 37.75 15.85
C GLN A 92 -6.40 36.52 14.94
N ILE A 93 -7.60 35.94 14.92
CA ILE A 93 -7.99 34.89 13.99
C ILE A 93 -8.71 35.54 12.81
N TYR A 94 -8.26 35.26 11.59
CA TYR A 94 -8.82 35.88 10.39
C TYR A 94 -9.51 34.84 9.50
N PRO A 95 -10.67 35.15 8.89
CA PRO A 95 -11.31 34.27 7.91
C PRO A 95 -10.40 34.07 6.69
N ASN A 96 -10.27 32.81 6.25
CA ASN A 96 -9.53 32.43 5.05
C ASN A 96 -10.51 32.25 3.89
N PHE A 97 -10.90 33.36 3.26
CA PHE A 97 -11.89 33.37 2.18
C PHE A 97 -11.47 32.55 0.95
N LEU A 98 -10.17 32.57 0.60
CA LEU A 98 -9.64 31.81 -0.53
C LEU A 98 -9.78 30.30 -0.29
N LEU A 99 -9.44 29.83 0.92
CA LEU A 99 -9.60 28.42 1.26
C LEU A 99 -11.09 28.03 1.32
N ASN A 100 -11.96 28.89 1.83
CA ASN A 100 -13.41 28.66 1.82
C ASN A 100 -13.97 28.49 0.40
N GLU A 101 -13.53 29.31 -0.56
CA GLU A 101 -13.95 29.17 -1.96
C GLU A 101 -13.47 27.84 -2.57
N LEU A 102 -12.22 27.45 -2.29
CA LEU A 102 -11.65 26.18 -2.73
C LEU A 102 -12.37 24.96 -2.13
N ILE A 103 -12.67 25.01 -0.82
CA ILE A 103 -13.44 23.98 -0.12
C ILE A 103 -14.84 23.87 -0.70
N THR A 104 -15.48 24.99 -1.03
CA THR A 104 -16.83 25.00 -1.62
C THR A 104 -16.83 24.32 -3.00
N LYS A 105 -15.85 24.65 -3.87
CA LYS A 105 -15.67 23.97 -5.16
C LYS A 105 -15.34 22.48 -5.00
N TYR A 106 -14.60 22.12 -3.95
CA TYR A 106 -14.29 20.72 -3.62
C TYR A 106 -15.54 19.96 -3.17
N LYS A 107 -16.37 20.54 -2.28
CA LYS A 107 -17.66 19.98 -1.84
C LYS A 107 -18.61 19.77 -3.03
N GLN A 108 -18.69 20.71 -3.97
CA GLN A 108 -19.48 20.56 -5.21
C GLN A 108 -19.00 19.39 -6.07
N LYS A 109 -17.68 19.25 -6.29
CA LYS A 109 -17.13 18.10 -7.04
C LYS A 109 -17.40 16.75 -6.38
N LEU A 110 -17.41 16.69 -5.04
CA LEU A 110 -17.77 15.48 -4.31
C LEU A 110 -19.26 15.16 -4.47
N ALA A 111 -20.13 16.17 -4.39
CA ALA A 111 -21.57 16.01 -4.62
C ALA A 111 -21.86 15.53 -6.05
N ASP A 112 -21.21 16.12 -7.06
CA ASP A 112 -21.36 15.71 -8.46
C ASP A 112 -20.90 14.27 -8.71
N LYS A 113 -19.82 13.83 -8.04
CA LYS A 113 -19.38 12.43 -8.09
C LYS A 113 -20.40 11.49 -7.44
N LYS A 114 -20.95 11.89 -6.29
CA LYS A 114 -21.98 11.12 -5.57
C LYS A 114 -23.26 10.98 -6.41
N LEU A 115 -23.68 12.06 -7.07
CA LEU A 115 -24.85 12.09 -7.95
C LEU A 115 -24.66 11.19 -9.18
N LYS A 116 -23.47 11.22 -9.81
CA LYS A 116 -23.11 10.35 -10.95
C LYS A 116 -23.02 8.87 -10.58
N MET A 117 -22.58 8.55 -9.36
CA MET A 117 -22.59 7.18 -8.84
C MET A 117 -23.99 6.69 -8.51
N GLN A 118 -24.84 7.56 -7.95
CA GLN A 118 -26.24 7.23 -7.67
C GLN A 118 -27.01 6.94 -8.96
N THR A 119 -26.85 7.76 -10.00
CA THR A 119 -27.49 7.52 -11.31
C THR A 119 -27.02 6.21 -11.96
N HIS A 120 -25.73 5.86 -11.86
CA HIS A 120 -25.23 4.62 -12.44
C HIS A 120 -25.72 3.37 -11.68
N ASN A 121 -25.79 3.41 -10.35
CA ASN A 121 -26.34 2.32 -9.55
C ASN A 121 -27.86 2.19 -9.74
N GLN A 122 -28.57 3.30 -9.91
CA GLN A 122 -30.01 3.32 -10.16
C GLN A 122 -30.36 2.66 -11.50
N ALA A 123 -29.61 2.96 -12.58
CA ALA A 123 -29.79 2.32 -13.87
C ALA A 123 -29.52 0.80 -13.86
N VAL A 124 -28.57 0.32 -13.04
CA VAL A 124 -28.31 -1.12 -12.89
C VAL A 124 -29.40 -1.79 -12.08
N SER A 125 -29.92 -1.11 -11.06
CA SER A 125 -31.05 -1.58 -10.26
C SER A 125 -32.32 -1.67 -11.10
N GLU A 126 -32.62 -0.65 -11.91
CA GLU A 126 -33.75 -0.64 -12.85
C GLU A 126 -33.63 -1.77 -13.88
N LEU A 127 -32.43 -2.04 -14.40
CA LEU A 127 -32.20 -3.16 -15.31
C LEU A 127 -32.43 -4.52 -14.62
N HIS A 128 -31.95 -4.69 -13.39
CA HIS A 128 -32.20 -5.90 -12.60
C HIS A 128 -33.69 -6.10 -12.31
N GLU A 129 -34.41 -5.01 -12.03
CA GLU A 129 -35.84 -5.04 -11.74
C GLU A 129 -36.66 -5.36 -13.00
N LEU A 130 -36.29 -4.81 -14.15
CA LEU A 130 -36.88 -5.16 -15.45
C LEU A 130 -36.63 -6.62 -15.82
N ILE A 131 -35.40 -7.12 -15.64
CA ILE A 131 -35.06 -8.52 -15.89
C ILE A 131 -35.84 -9.43 -14.93
N ALA A 132 -36.00 -9.06 -13.66
CA ALA A 132 -36.77 -9.82 -12.69
C ALA A 132 -38.28 -9.83 -13.00
N GLN A 133 -38.82 -8.74 -13.52
CA GLN A 133 -40.23 -8.63 -13.93
C GLN A 133 -40.54 -9.44 -15.20
N GLU A 134 -39.59 -9.52 -16.14
CA GLU A 134 -39.76 -10.27 -17.38
C GLU A 134 -39.22 -11.72 -17.32
N ALA A 135 -38.56 -12.12 -16.21
CA ALA A 135 -37.94 -13.44 -16.06
C ALA A 135 -38.88 -14.61 -16.33
N ASP A 136 -40.15 -14.51 -15.93
CA ASP A 136 -41.17 -15.55 -16.13
C ASP A 136 -41.70 -15.61 -17.58
N ASN A 137 -41.47 -14.56 -18.38
CA ASN A 137 -41.94 -14.42 -19.77
C ASN A 137 -40.83 -14.56 -20.82
N MET A 138 -39.56 -14.64 -20.42
CA MET A 138 -38.45 -14.80 -21.35
C MET A 138 -38.35 -16.24 -21.86
N ASP A 139 -38.27 -16.39 -23.19
CA ASP A 139 -37.97 -17.68 -23.77
C ASP A 139 -36.46 -17.95 -23.80
N LEU A 140 -36.07 -19.19 -24.13
CA LEU A 140 -34.65 -19.56 -24.24
C LEU A 140 -33.91 -18.71 -25.30
N ASN A 141 -34.60 -18.28 -26.36
CA ASN A 141 -34.03 -17.50 -27.46
C ASN A 141 -33.71 -16.06 -27.01
N ASP A 142 -34.54 -15.46 -26.15
CA ASP A 142 -34.30 -14.17 -25.52
C ASP A 142 -33.05 -14.20 -24.63
N VAL A 143 -32.89 -15.28 -23.86
CA VAL A 143 -31.68 -15.52 -23.05
C VAL A 143 -30.44 -15.69 -23.96
N TYR A 144 -30.56 -16.44 -25.06
CA TYR A 144 -29.46 -16.59 -26.03
C TYR A 144 -29.08 -15.25 -26.67
N ASN A 145 -30.05 -14.43 -27.06
CA ASN A 145 -29.80 -13.11 -27.63
C ASN A 145 -29.11 -12.17 -26.62
N MET A 146 -29.54 -12.18 -25.36
CA MET A 146 -28.86 -11.43 -24.30
C MET A 146 -27.43 -11.90 -24.09
N LEU A 147 -27.19 -13.21 -24.03
CA LEU A 147 -25.84 -13.78 -23.92
C LEU A 147 -24.98 -13.41 -25.13
N GLU A 148 -25.55 -13.38 -26.33
CA GLU A 148 -24.84 -12.96 -27.54
C GLU A 148 -24.47 -11.47 -27.47
N ILE A 149 -25.39 -10.59 -27.11
CA ILE A 149 -25.12 -9.16 -26.93
C ILE A 149 -24.04 -8.95 -25.87
N LEU A 150 -24.13 -9.65 -24.72
CA LEU A 150 -23.11 -9.58 -23.67
C LEU A 150 -21.75 -10.09 -24.16
N SER A 151 -21.73 -11.16 -24.96
CA SER A 151 -20.53 -11.70 -25.59
C SER A 151 -19.90 -10.69 -26.56
N GLN A 152 -20.69 -10.08 -27.44
CA GLN A 152 -20.24 -9.05 -28.37
C GLN A 152 -19.72 -7.81 -27.62
N LYS A 153 -20.44 -7.35 -26.59
CA LYS A 153 -19.99 -6.24 -25.73
C LYS A 153 -18.70 -6.56 -24.99
N LYS A 154 -18.55 -7.78 -24.47
CA LYS A 154 -17.32 -8.27 -23.86
C LYS A 154 -16.17 -8.24 -24.86
N GLN A 155 -16.34 -8.79 -26.07
CA GLN A 155 -15.32 -8.80 -27.11
C GLN A 155 -14.90 -7.37 -27.51
N GLN A 156 -15.86 -6.45 -27.65
CA GLN A 156 -15.59 -5.05 -27.94
C GLN A 156 -14.77 -4.39 -26.82
N LEU A 157 -15.15 -4.58 -25.55
CA LEU A 157 -14.41 -4.05 -24.41
C LEU A 157 -12.99 -4.64 -24.31
N GLU A 158 -12.82 -5.92 -24.64
CA GLU A 158 -11.50 -6.57 -24.70
C GLU A 158 -10.64 -5.99 -25.82
N ALA A 159 -11.21 -5.74 -27.00
CA ALA A 159 -10.51 -5.11 -28.13
C ALA A 159 -10.08 -3.67 -27.79
N ASP A 160 -10.98 -2.88 -27.19
CA ASP A 160 -10.70 -1.51 -26.75
C ASP A 160 -9.62 -1.49 -25.66
N CYS A 161 -9.65 -2.46 -24.73
CA CYS A 161 -8.62 -2.59 -23.70
C CYS A 161 -7.24 -2.93 -24.29
N LYS A 162 -7.18 -3.87 -25.25
CA LYS A 162 -5.94 -4.21 -25.97
C LYS A 162 -5.38 -3.02 -26.74
N ALA A 163 -6.23 -2.27 -27.44
CA ALA A 163 -5.83 -1.06 -28.16
C ALA A 163 -5.27 0.01 -27.21
N ALA A 164 -5.92 0.20 -26.06
CA ALA A 164 -5.43 1.12 -25.03
C ALA A 164 -4.08 0.70 -24.44
N GLN A 165 -3.87 -0.60 -24.20
CA GLN A 165 -2.60 -1.14 -23.72
C GLN A 165 -1.47 -0.94 -24.73
N ALA A 166 -1.71 -1.24 -26.01
CA ALA A 166 -0.73 -1.03 -27.08
C ALA A 166 -0.33 0.45 -27.21
N GLN A 167 -1.30 1.37 -27.09
CA GLN A 167 -1.03 2.81 -27.13
C GLN A 167 -0.17 3.26 -25.96
N ILE A 168 -0.46 2.81 -24.74
CA ILE A 168 0.33 3.14 -23.54
C ILE A 168 1.75 2.60 -23.68
N LEU A 169 1.91 1.37 -24.16
CA LEU A 169 3.24 0.78 -24.39
C LEU A 169 4.05 1.60 -25.39
N LYS A 170 3.44 2.00 -26.52
CA LYS A 170 4.09 2.86 -27.52
C LYS A 170 4.56 4.18 -26.92
N GLU A 171 3.69 4.86 -26.19
CA GLU A 171 4.01 6.15 -25.53
C GLU A 171 5.11 5.99 -24.49
N PHE A 172 5.08 4.91 -23.69
CA PHE A 172 6.13 4.59 -22.73
C PHE A 172 7.48 4.38 -23.42
N LEU A 173 7.54 3.57 -24.49
CA LEU A 173 8.78 3.32 -25.23
C LEU A 173 9.34 4.59 -25.87
N GLN A 174 8.47 5.47 -26.39
CA GLN A 174 8.87 6.78 -26.91
C GLN A 174 9.48 7.66 -25.82
N GLN A 175 8.89 7.65 -24.61
CA GLN A 175 9.40 8.41 -23.47
C GLN A 175 10.73 7.86 -22.95
N VAL A 176 10.88 6.54 -22.83
CA VAL A 176 12.16 5.90 -22.46
C VAL A 176 13.24 6.23 -23.48
N ARG A 177 12.93 6.16 -24.78
CA ARG A 177 13.89 6.53 -25.84
C ARG A 177 14.32 7.99 -25.71
N LYS A 178 13.37 8.91 -25.53
CA LYS A 178 13.67 10.34 -25.34
C LYS A 178 14.54 10.57 -24.11
N HIS A 179 14.19 9.95 -22.98
CA HIS A 179 14.95 10.07 -21.74
C HIS A 179 16.39 9.55 -21.88
N LYS A 180 16.58 8.41 -22.57
CA LYS A 180 17.92 7.86 -22.84
C LYS A 180 18.73 8.71 -23.82
N GLN A 181 18.08 9.30 -24.82
CA GLN A 181 18.74 10.26 -25.72
C GLN A 181 19.24 11.49 -24.94
N GLU A 182 18.40 12.06 -24.08
CA GLU A 182 18.78 13.21 -23.23
C GLU A 182 19.95 12.85 -22.29
N GLN A 183 19.96 11.64 -21.71
CA GLN A 183 21.09 11.15 -20.91
C GLN A 183 22.37 10.99 -21.73
N MET A 184 22.26 10.50 -22.97
CA MET A 184 23.42 10.35 -23.87
C MET A 184 23.96 11.73 -24.28
N ASP A 185 23.10 12.70 -24.58
CA ASP A 185 23.51 14.06 -24.94
C ASP A 185 24.20 14.77 -23.76
N GLN A 186 23.70 14.55 -22.53
CA GLN A 186 24.34 15.01 -21.29
C GLN A 186 25.72 14.40 -21.11
N LEU A 187 25.82 13.07 -21.17
CA LEU A 187 27.11 12.37 -21.04
C LEU A 187 28.10 12.75 -22.15
N THR A 188 27.62 12.99 -23.37
CA THR A 188 28.47 13.45 -24.49
C THR A 188 29.00 14.85 -24.22
N SER A 189 28.18 15.72 -23.63
CA SER A 189 28.61 17.07 -23.24
C SER A 189 29.59 17.03 -22.06
N GLU A 190 29.36 16.18 -21.06
CA GLU A 190 30.32 15.93 -19.96
C GLU A 190 31.65 15.37 -20.47
N LEU A 191 31.63 14.44 -21.41
CA LEU A 191 32.84 13.94 -22.07
C LEU A 191 33.57 15.04 -22.85
N ASN A 192 32.84 15.90 -23.58
CA ASN A 192 33.45 17.03 -24.29
C ASN A 192 34.15 18.01 -23.33
N PHE A 193 33.56 18.29 -22.16
CA PHE A 193 34.22 19.10 -21.13
C PHE A 193 35.50 18.42 -20.63
N ILE A 194 35.45 17.11 -20.36
CA ILE A 194 36.63 16.34 -19.93
C ILE A 194 37.71 16.32 -21.02
N ASP A 195 37.34 16.20 -22.30
CA ASP A 195 38.28 16.21 -23.43
C ASP A 195 38.88 17.60 -23.69
N GLU A 196 38.13 18.67 -23.41
CA GLU A 196 38.63 20.05 -23.42
C GLU A 196 39.62 20.29 -22.26
N ASP A 197 39.25 19.87 -21.06
CA ASP A 197 40.11 19.93 -19.87
C ASP A 197 41.40 19.11 -20.07
N LEU A 198 41.29 17.89 -20.61
CA LEU A 198 42.44 17.04 -20.95
C LEU A 198 43.37 17.73 -21.95
N ARG A 199 42.83 18.35 -23.01
CA ARG A 199 43.63 19.10 -23.98
C ARG A 199 44.32 20.31 -23.36
N SER A 200 43.65 21.03 -22.45
CA SER A 200 44.26 22.15 -21.72
C SER A 200 45.42 21.67 -20.86
N VAL A 201 45.22 20.59 -20.10
CA VAL A 201 46.27 20.00 -19.27
C VAL A 201 47.43 19.47 -20.12
N GLU A 202 47.15 18.82 -21.25
CA GLU A 202 48.20 18.38 -22.18
C GLU A 202 48.99 19.53 -22.80
N ALA A 203 48.37 20.71 -23.00
CA ALA A 203 49.05 21.91 -23.47
C ALA A 203 49.98 22.48 -22.39
N ASP A 204 49.52 22.56 -21.15
CA ASP A 204 50.32 23.02 -20.00
C ASP A 204 51.48 22.06 -19.69
N VAL A 205 51.30 20.75 -19.92
CA VAL A 205 52.36 19.74 -19.79
C VAL A 205 53.41 19.87 -20.90
N LYS A 206 53.08 20.46 -22.06
CA LYS A 206 54.02 20.74 -23.16
C LYS A 206 54.76 22.08 -23.03
N GLU A 207 54.28 22.99 -22.18
CA GLU A 207 54.88 24.31 -21.90
C GLU A 207 56.24 24.34 -21.17
N PRO A 208 56.78 23.27 -20.50
CA PRO A 208 58.12 23.34 -19.93
C PRO A 208 59.26 23.41 -20.97
N GLU A 209 58.98 23.10 -22.25
CA GLU A 209 60.02 23.05 -23.29
C GLU A 209 60.13 24.30 -24.18
N ARG A 210 59.25 25.31 -24.02
CA ARG A 210 59.29 26.54 -24.85
C ARG A 210 59.54 27.85 -24.09
N SER A 211 59.55 27.82 -22.76
CA SER A 211 59.77 29.01 -21.92
C SER A 211 61.26 29.40 -21.74
N TRP A 212 62.02 29.52 -22.83
CA TRP A 212 63.33 30.21 -22.80
C TRP A 212 63.55 31.24 -23.90
N LEU A 213 62.59 31.46 -24.82
CA LEU A 213 62.80 32.43 -25.90
C LEU A 213 61.53 33.23 -26.23
N ALA A 214 61.66 34.55 -26.04
CA ALA A 214 60.78 35.66 -26.45
C ALA A 214 59.52 35.88 -25.59
N GLY A 215 59.34 36.98 -24.83
CA GLY A 215 60.06 38.25 -24.74
C GLY A 215 59.55 39.33 -25.71
N MET A 216 58.54 40.11 -25.28
CA MET A 216 58.03 41.41 -25.82
C MET A 216 57.35 41.34 -27.22
N ASP A 217 56.24 42.02 -27.56
CA ASP A 217 55.64 43.28 -27.10
C ASP A 217 54.15 43.45 -27.54
N SER A 218 53.46 44.35 -26.84
CA SER A 218 52.42 45.32 -27.29
C SER A 218 50.97 44.93 -27.71
N SER A 219 50.03 45.31 -26.83
CA SER A 219 48.84 46.20 -26.96
C SER A 219 47.80 46.14 -28.11
N SER A 220 46.53 46.10 -27.67
CA SER A 220 45.37 47.00 -27.97
C SER A 220 44.19 46.55 -28.86
N SER A 221 42.98 46.85 -28.33
CA SER A 221 41.67 47.11 -28.98
C SER A 221 40.91 45.91 -29.56
N GLU A 222 39.57 45.77 -29.57
CA GLU A 222 38.45 46.71 -29.40
C GLU A 222 37.11 45.92 -29.18
N LEU A 223 36.05 46.63 -28.80
CA LEU A 223 34.68 46.17 -28.51
C LEU A 223 33.90 45.66 -29.75
N GLN A 224 32.93 44.75 -29.57
CA GLN A 224 31.54 44.94 -30.05
C GLN A 224 30.55 43.86 -29.59
N ALA A 225 29.30 44.33 -29.44
CA ALA A 225 28.12 43.64 -28.93
C ALA A 225 27.45 42.70 -29.94
N VAL A 226 26.64 41.76 -29.43
CA VAL A 226 25.79 40.86 -30.24
C VAL A 226 24.31 41.08 -29.86
N PRO A 227 23.35 41.11 -30.81
CA PRO A 227 21.99 41.58 -30.60
C PRO A 227 21.02 40.50 -30.14
N VAL A 228 19.95 40.96 -29.49
CA VAL A 228 18.69 40.24 -29.22
C VAL A 228 17.78 40.39 -30.44
N GLU A 229 17.23 39.29 -30.95
CA GLU A 229 16.04 39.30 -31.79
C GLU A 229 14.97 38.34 -31.26
N GLN A 230 13.74 38.86 -31.21
CA GLN A 230 12.50 38.18 -30.87
C GLN A 230 11.75 37.76 -32.15
N SER A 231 10.73 36.92 -31.94
CA SER A 231 9.67 36.42 -32.85
C SER A 231 10.03 35.10 -33.56
N ALA A 232 9.13 34.11 -33.70
CA ALA A 232 7.69 34.22 -33.89
C ALA A 232 6.90 33.04 -33.28
N MET A 233 5.61 33.32 -33.08
CA MET A 233 4.53 32.40 -32.75
C MET A 233 4.39 31.27 -33.78
N GLN A 234 3.98 30.08 -33.34
CA GLN A 234 3.40 29.09 -34.24
C GLN A 234 2.23 28.34 -33.58
N ASP A 235 1.05 28.81 -33.97
CA ASP A 235 -0.21 28.13 -34.29
C ASP A 235 -0.58 26.79 -33.65
N GLY A 236 -1.77 26.84 -33.05
CA GLY A 236 -2.56 25.70 -32.61
C GLY A 236 -2.97 24.81 -33.78
N PHE A 237 -2.75 23.51 -33.60
CA PHE A 237 -3.21 22.48 -34.52
C PHE A 237 -4.45 21.81 -33.94
N ASN A 238 -5.63 22.31 -34.33
CA ASN A 238 -6.91 21.67 -34.09
C ASN A 238 -7.40 21.09 -35.42
N GLY A 239 -7.27 19.78 -35.61
CA GLY A 239 -7.68 19.14 -36.86
C GLY A 239 -7.28 17.68 -36.99
N SER A 240 -7.98 16.78 -36.30
CA SER A 240 -8.06 15.38 -36.71
C SER A 240 -9.46 14.85 -36.47
N LYS A 241 -10.24 14.79 -37.55
CA LYS A 241 -11.48 14.02 -37.64
C LYS A 241 -11.11 12.55 -37.86
N HIS A 242 -10.88 11.83 -36.77
CA HIS A 242 -10.95 10.37 -36.76
C HIS A 242 -11.89 9.93 -35.65
N GLY A 243 -12.77 8.97 -35.98
CA GLY A 243 -13.96 8.56 -35.23
C GLY A 243 -13.86 8.76 -33.72
N ALA A 244 -14.77 9.58 -33.19
CA ALA A 244 -14.81 9.92 -31.78
C ALA A 244 -14.93 8.64 -30.95
N LYS A 245 -13.80 8.18 -30.42
CA LYS A 245 -13.75 7.11 -29.43
C LYS A 245 -14.60 7.54 -28.23
N PRO A 246 -15.37 6.63 -27.61
CA PRO A 246 -16.23 6.96 -26.49
C PRO A 246 -15.48 7.76 -25.41
N GLN A 247 -16.11 8.81 -24.89
CA GLN A 247 -15.50 9.75 -23.94
C GLN A 247 -14.98 9.07 -22.65
N TRP A 248 -15.56 7.93 -22.27
CA TRP A 248 -15.09 7.10 -21.16
C TRP A 248 -13.71 6.48 -21.43
N LEU A 249 -13.42 6.06 -22.66
CA LEU A 249 -12.14 5.45 -23.07
C LEU A 249 -10.99 6.47 -23.03
N GLN A 250 -11.25 7.72 -23.40
CA GLN A 250 -10.28 8.80 -23.28
C GLN A 250 -9.98 9.15 -21.82
N SER A 251 -11.00 9.14 -20.95
CA SER A 251 -10.84 9.35 -19.50
C SER A 251 -10.02 8.23 -18.86
N THR A 252 -10.25 6.96 -19.25
CA THR A 252 -9.47 5.82 -18.74
C THR A 252 -8.02 5.86 -19.21
N LEU A 253 -7.77 6.23 -20.47
CA LEU A 253 -6.42 6.38 -21.02
C LEU A 253 -5.64 7.49 -20.31
N ALA A 254 -6.24 8.65 -20.06
CA ALA A 254 -5.60 9.74 -19.33
C ALA A 254 -5.23 9.32 -17.90
N ALA A 255 -6.12 8.61 -17.20
CA ALA A 255 -5.84 8.07 -15.87
C ALA A 255 -4.69 7.05 -15.90
N ARG A 256 -4.65 6.16 -16.90
CA ARG A 256 -3.55 5.19 -17.08
C ARG A 256 -2.21 5.90 -17.36
N ARG A 257 -2.18 6.88 -18.27
CA ARG A 257 -0.97 7.70 -18.56
C ARG A 257 -0.38 8.32 -17.30
N LYS A 258 -1.24 8.96 -16.51
CA LYS A 258 -0.82 9.58 -15.25
C LYS A 258 -0.19 8.59 -14.28
N ARG A 259 -0.76 7.38 -14.14
CA ARG A 259 -0.18 6.32 -13.29
C ARG A 259 1.17 5.85 -13.83
N VAL A 260 1.29 5.63 -15.14
CA VAL A 260 2.57 5.25 -15.75
C VAL A 260 3.64 6.30 -15.50
N HIS A 261 3.31 7.59 -15.61
CA HIS A 261 4.25 8.67 -15.27
C HIS A 261 4.67 8.67 -13.79
N LEU A 262 3.75 8.44 -12.86
CA LEU A 262 4.08 8.38 -11.42
C LEU A 262 5.03 7.21 -11.06
N HIS A 263 5.01 6.14 -11.87
CA HIS A 263 5.82 4.94 -11.69
C HIS A 263 6.90 4.79 -12.77
N PHE A 264 7.25 5.87 -13.48
CA PHE A 264 8.11 5.80 -14.65
C PHE A 264 9.47 5.17 -14.34
N ASP A 265 10.14 5.62 -13.28
CA ASP A 265 11.48 5.11 -12.90
C ASP A 265 11.47 3.61 -12.59
N ASP A 266 10.49 3.14 -11.81
CA ASP A 266 10.34 1.72 -11.46
C ASP A 266 10.02 0.88 -12.72
N LEU A 267 9.17 1.41 -13.61
CA LEU A 267 8.80 0.76 -14.87
C LEU A 267 9.97 0.73 -15.86
N GLU A 268 10.78 1.79 -15.94
CA GLU A 268 11.99 1.85 -16.76
C GLU A 268 13.01 0.81 -16.30
N GLN A 269 13.27 0.71 -15.00
CA GLN A 269 14.13 -0.33 -14.44
C GLN A 269 13.57 -1.73 -14.71
N CYS A 270 12.25 -1.92 -14.59
CA CYS A 270 11.60 -3.18 -14.93
C CYS A 270 11.77 -3.53 -16.41
N TYR A 271 11.62 -2.55 -17.31
CA TYR A 271 11.80 -2.73 -18.75
C TYR A 271 13.25 -3.11 -19.06
N LEU A 272 14.22 -2.31 -18.60
CA LEU A 272 15.63 -2.53 -18.88
C LEU A 272 16.11 -3.87 -18.30
N SER A 273 15.71 -4.21 -17.08
CA SER A 273 16.08 -5.51 -16.49
C SER A 273 15.52 -6.71 -17.26
N ALA A 274 14.28 -6.64 -17.74
CA ALA A 274 13.69 -7.68 -18.59
C ALA A 274 14.40 -7.81 -19.96
N ARG A 275 14.87 -6.68 -20.52
CA ARG A 275 15.68 -6.66 -21.74
C ARG A 275 17.09 -7.21 -21.52
N THR A 276 17.73 -6.85 -20.41
CA THR A 276 19.12 -7.23 -20.11
C THR A 276 19.25 -8.71 -19.78
N LYS A 277 18.26 -9.30 -19.09
CA LYS A 277 18.22 -10.75 -18.80
C LYS A 277 18.22 -11.62 -20.06
N ASN A 278 17.77 -11.07 -21.19
CA ASN A 278 17.56 -11.78 -22.45
C ASN A 278 18.57 -11.36 -23.55
N LEU A 279 19.77 -10.88 -23.20
CA LEU A 279 20.79 -10.56 -24.21
C LEU A 279 21.23 -11.79 -25.05
N THR A 280 20.94 -13.01 -24.59
CA THR A 280 21.31 -14.27 -25.26
C THR A 280 20.14 -14.99 -25.93
N SER A 281 18.90 -14.52 -25.76
CA SER A 281 17.69 -15.09 -26.36
C SER A 281 17.01 -14.06 -27.27
N THR A 282 16.22 -14.54 -28.24
CA THR A 282 15.57 -13.70 -29.26
C THR A 282 14.88 -12.48 -28.66
N SER A 283 15.16 -11.31 -29.25
CA SER A 283 14.81 -9.97 -28.75
C SER A 283 13.32 -9.69 -28.53
N SER A 284 12.38 -10.61 -28.82
CA SER A 284 10.94 -10.40 -28.61
C SER A 284 10.46 -10.77 -27.21
N ASP A 285 11.16 -11.66 -26.49
CA ASP A 285 10.62 -12.27 -25.27
C ASP A 285 10.61 -11.30 -24.08
N GLY A 286 11.70 -10.54 -23.87
CA GLY A 286 11.75 -9.52 -22.82
C GLY A 286 10.78 -8.35 -23.04
N LEU A 287 10.42 -8.02 -24.28
CA LEU A 287 9.38 -7.01 -24.54
C LEU A 287 7.99 -7.55 -24.20
N ARG A 288 7.73 -8.82 -24.49
CA ARG A 288 6.48 -9.49 -24.13
C ARG A 288 6.31 -9.55 -22.60
N GLU A 289 7.35 -9.98 -21.88
CA GLU A 289 7.36 -9.99 -20.41
C GLU A 289 7.03 -8.60 -19.83
N PHE A 290 7.70 -7.55 -20.34
CA PHE A 290 7.41 -6.18 -19.90
C PHE A 290 5.99 -5.74 -20.25
N THR A 291 5.49 -6.10 -21.44
CA THR A 291 4.12 -5.77 -21.87
C THR A 291 3.09 -6.40 -20.93
N GLU A 292 3.30 -7.64 -20.50
CA GLU A 292 2.46 -8.32 -19.52
C GLU A 292 2.53 -7.62 -18.15
N ASN A 293 3.73 -7.22 -17.70
CA ASN A 293 3.91 -6.45 -16.46
C ASN A 293 3.18 -5.11 -16.49
N LEU A 294 3.28 -4.36 -17.59
CA LEU A 294 2.61 -3.07 -17.77
C LEU A 294 1.09 -3.24 -17.83
N SER A 295 0.62 -4.29 -18.50
CA SER A 295 -0.81 -4.64 -18.57
C SER A 295 -1.38 -4.96 -17.19
N LYS A 296 -0.68 -5.78 -16.39
CA LYS A 296 -1.07 -6.11 -15.02
C LYS A 296 -1.06 -4.85 -14.13
N PHE A 297 0.02 -4.07 -14.14
CA PHE A 297 0.08 -2.81 -13.39
C PHE A 297 -1.08 -1.84 -13.72
N THR A 298 -1.46 -1.73 -14.99
CA THR A 298 -2.51 -0.81 -15.42
C THR A 298 -3.93 -1.37 -15.35
N ARG A 299 -4.11 -2.65 -14.98
CA ARG A 299 -5.40 -3.35 -14.94
C ARG A 299 -6.41 -2.71 -14.00
N TYR A 300 -5.99 -2.39 -12.78
CA TYR A 300 -6.85 -1.78 -11.77
C TYR A 300 -6.55 -0.29 -11.60
N SER A 301 -7.60 0.51 -11.35
CA SER A 301 -7.50 1.97 -11.28
C SER A 301 -8.11 2.60 -10.04
N SER A 302 -9.00 1.88 -9.36
CA SER A 302 -9.81 2.41 -8.27
C SER A 302 -10.37 1.24 -7.44
N MET A 303 -10.61 1.50 -6.17
CA MET A 303 -11.31 0.60 -5.27
C MET A 303 -12.74 1.11 -5.05
N ARG A 304 -13.70 0.20 -5.00
CA ARG A 304 -15.08 0.50 -4.62
C ARG A 304 -15.45 -0.35 -3.41
N PRO A 305 -15.81 0.24 -2.26
CA PRO A 305 -16.35 -0.53 -1.15
C PRO A 305 -17.70 -1.13 -1.57
N LEU A 306 -17.91 -2.41 -1.25
CA LEU A 306 -19.16 -3.12 -1.56
C LEU A 306 -20.07 -3.20 -0.33
N ALA A 307 -19.50 -3.45 0.85
CA ALA A 307 -20.21 -3.54 2.12
C ALA A 307 -19.30 -3.08 3.28
N THR A 308 -19.92 -2.70 4.40
CA THR A 308 -19.22 -2.33 5.64
C THR A 308 -19.83 -3.13 6.80
N LEU A 309 -19.00 -3.90 7.50
CA LEU A 309 -19.46 -4.73 8.62
C LEU A 309 -18.81 -4.27 9.92
N ASN A 310 -19.57 -4.32 11.01
CA ASN A 310 -19.03 -4.09 12.35
C ASN A 310 -18.77 -5.43 13.06
N TYR A 311 -17.51 -5.67 13.42
CA TYR A 311 -17.11 -6.86 14.13
C TYR A 311 -17.59 -6.88 15.59
N ALA A 312 -17.62 -5.73 16.25
CA ALA A 312 -18.09 -5.59 17.63
C ALA A 312 -19.54 -5.08 17.64
N THR A 313 -20.47 -5.97 17.95
CA THR A 313 -21.88 -5.65 18.19
C THR A 313 -22.15 -5.18 19.62
N ASP A 314 -21.22 -5.47 20.55
CA ASP A 314 -21.40 -5.12 21.96
C ASP A 314 -20.86 -3.70 22.22
N LEU A 315 -21.76 -2.78 22.62
CA LEU A 315 -21.53 -1.35 22.91
C LEU A 315 -20.60 -1.08 24.13
N LEU A 316 -20.08 -2.13 24.76
CA LEU A 316 -19.15 -2.00 25.88
C LEU A 316 -17.74 -1.77 25.31
N ASN A 317 -17.12 -0.65 25.68
CA ASN A 317 -15.80 -0.13 25.29
C ASN A 317 -14.61 -1.13 25.31
N GLY A 318 -14.70 -2.23 24.58
CA GLY A 318 -13.68 -3.26 24.41
C GLY A 318 -12.95 -3.10 23.09
N THR A 319 -11.72 -3.61 23.01
CA THR A 319 -10.98 -3.65 21.75
C THR A 319 -11.67 -4.61 20.77
N SER A 320 -11.86 -4.17 19.52
CA SER A 320 -12.58 -4.91 18.47
C SER A 320 -11.67 -5.31 17.31
N ILE A 321 -10.38 -5.50 17.59
CA ILE A 321 -9.38 -5.85 16.57
C ILE A 321 -9.72 -7.19 15.92
N VAL A 322 -9.90 -7.16 14.61
CA VAL A 322 -9.96 -8.35 13.75
C VAL A 322 -8.54 -8.82 13.49
N SER A 323 -8.24 -10.07 13.84
CA SER A 323 -6.91 -10.67 13.64
C SER A 323 -6.84 -11.49 12.35
N SER A 324 -7.96 -12.03 11.88
CA SER A 324 -7.99 -12.92 10.73
C SER A 324 -9.36 -12.93 10.04
N ILE A 325 -9.31 -13.01 8.71
CA ILE A 325 -10.44 -13.15 7.81
C ILE A 325 -10.04 -14.15 6.74
N GLU A 326 -10.88 -15.15 6.48
CA GLU A 326 -10.64 -16.17 5.45
C GLU A 326 -11.99 -16.59 4.84
N PHE A 327 -11.98 -16.90 3.54
CA PHE A 327 -13.14 -17.42 2.81
C PHE A 327 -13.20 -18.95 2.88
N ASP A 328 -14.39 -19.49 2.70
CA ASP A 328 -14.57 -20.91 2.46
C ASP A 328 -14.06 -21.29 1.07
N LYS A 329 -14.03 -22.59 0.81
CA LYS A 329 -13.59 -23.16 -0.48
C LYS A 329 -14.29 -22.52 -1.69
N ASP A 330 -15.59 -22.29 -1.59
CA ASP A 330 -16.42 -21.87 -2.72
C ASP A 330 -16.58 -20.33 -2.79
N ASN A 331 -16.03 -19.60 -1.82
CA ASN A 331 -16.20 -18.14 -1.61
C ASN A 331 -17.66 -17.69 -1.40
N GLU A 332 -18.50 -18.59 -0.91
CA GLU A 332 -19.89 -18.30 -0.53
C GLU A 332 -19.97 -17.74 0.89
N PHE A 333 -19.06 -18.17 1.76
CA PHE A 333 -18.98 -17.74 3.15
C PHE A 333 -17.60 -17.20 3.48
N PHE A 334 -17.54 -16.27 4.43
CA PHE A 334 -16.29 -15.83 5.01
C PHE A 334 -16.41 -15.77 6.53
N ALA A 335 -15.33 -16.12 7.21
CA ALA A 335 -15.24 -16.11 8.66
C ALA A 335 -14.35 -14.94 9.11
N ILE A 336 -14.75 -14.26 10.19
CA ILE A 336 -13.99 -13.19 10.84
C ILE A 336 -13.71 -13.60 12.27
N ALA A 337 -12.46 -13.44 12.71
CA ALA A 337 -12.03 -13.74 14.06
C ALA A 337 -11.07 -12.67 14.60
N GLY A 338 -10.95 -12.59 15.93
CA GLY A 338 -10.26 -11.49 16.59
C GLY A 338 -10.22 -11.58 18.11
N VAL A 339 -9.99 -10.42 18.73
CA VAL A 339 -9.79 -10.31 20.19
C VAL A 339 -11.08 -10.43 21.00
N THR A 340 -12.25 -10.41 20.35
CA THR A 340 -13.57 -10.60 20.99
C THR A 340 -13.85 -12.06 21.36
N LYS A 341 -12.92 -12.99 21.05
CA LYS A 341 -13.06 -14.44 21.30
C LYS A 341 -14.23 -15.10 20.57
N LYS A 342 -14.71 -14.45 19.50
CA LYS A 342 -15.79 -14.93 18.64
C LYS A 342 -15.24 -15.20 17.26
N ILE A 343 -15.72 -16.27 16.63
CA ILE A 343 -15.57 -16.46 15.18
C ILE A 343 -16.97 -16.28 14.60
N LYS A 344 -17.13 -15.28 13.73
CA LYS A 344 -18.40 -14.96 13.07
C LYS A 344 -18.33 -15.38 11.61
N VAL A 345 -19.29 -16.18 11.15
CA VAL A 345 -19.40 -16.66 9.76
C VAL A 345 -20.51 -15.89 9.06
N PHE A 346 -20.20 -15.30 7.91
CA PHE A 346 -21.14 -14.52 7.10
C PHE A 346 -21.28 -15.14 5.71
N GLU A 347 -22.47 -15.03 5.14
CA GLU A 347 -22.71 -15.33 3.73
C GLU A 347 -22.36 -14.11 2.88
N TYR A 348 -21.46 -14.30 1.91
CA TYR A 348 -20.93 -13.22 1.09
C TYR A 348 -22.00 -12.55 0.23
N GLY A 349 -22.88 -13.33 -0.41
CA GLY A 349 -23.93 -12.83 -1.29
C GLY A 349 -24.89 -11.88 -0.57
N THR A 350 -25.38 -12.29 0.60
CA THR A 350 -26.26 -11.50 1.47
C THR A 350 -25.58 -10.20 1.92
N VAL A 351 -24.30 -10.27 2.30
CA VAL A 351 -23.54 -9.10 2.74
C VAL A 351 -23.39 -8.03 1.65
N ILE A 352 -23.24 -8.41 0.39
CA ILE A 352 -23.05 -7.44 -0.71
C ILE A 352 -24.35 -6.93 -1.34
N GLN A 353 -25.45 -7.66 -1.17
CA GLN A 353 -26.76 -7.28 -1.70
C GLN A 353 -27.51 -6.33 -0.77
N ASP A 354 -27.47 -6.62 0.53
CA ASP A 354 -28.25 -5.89 1.52
C ASP A 354 -27.56 -4.60 1.95
N ILE A 355 -28.22 -3.46 1.73
CA ILE A 355 -27.80 -2.17 2.27
C ILE A 355 -28.43 -2.02 3.65
N VAL A 356 -27.85 -2.67 4.65
CA VAL A 356 -28.30 -2.66 6.03
C VAL A 356 -27.23 -2.10 6.96
N ASP A 357 -27.65 -1.47 8.06
CA ASP A 357 -26.72 -0.94 9.06
C ASP A 357 -26.01 -2.05 9.86
N ILE A 358 -26.63 -3.23 9.96
CA ILE A 358 -26.14 -4.36 10.75
C ILE A 358 -26.32 -5.67 9.96
N HIS A 359 -25.21 -6.35 9.68
CA HIS A 359 -25.20 -7.70 9.14
C HIS A 359 -25.12 -8.73 10.28
N TYR A 360 -26.06 -9.67 10.32
CA TYR A 360 -26.03 -10.78 11.26
C TYR A 360 -25.21 -11.94 10.70
N PRO A 361 -24.30 -12.53 11.50
CA PRO A 361 -23.60 -13.74 11.07
C PRO A 361 -24.58 -14.92 11.00
N VAL A 362 -24.36 -15.79 10.02
CA VAL A 362 -25.09 -17.06 9.87
C VAL A 362 -24.77 -17.99 11.04
N ASN A 363 -23.55 -17.92 11.56
CA ASN A 363 -23.14 -18.68 12.74
C ASN A 363 -22.08 -17.94 13.57
N GLU A 364 -22.08 -18.15 14.88
CA GLU A 364 -21.12 -17.58 15.82
C GLU A 364 -20.54 -18.68 16.73
N MET A 365 -19.22 -18.84 16.71
CA MET A 365 -18.49 -19.80 17.54
C MET A 365 -17.72 -19.07 18.65
N MET A 366 -17.88 -19.55 19.89
CA MET A 366 -17.30 -18.95 21.09
C MET A 366 -15.99 -19.64 21.52
N CYS A 367 -14.92 -18.86 21.64
CA CYS A 367 -13.60 -19.29 22.12
C CYS A 367 -13.34 -18.84 23.56
N ASN A 368 -12.44 -19.54 24.25
CA ASN A 368 -12.09 -19.21 25.63
C ASN A 368 -11.06 -18.06 25.73
N SER A 369 -10.28 -17.86 24.65
CA SER A 369 -9.25 -16.83 24.56
C SER A 369 -9.30 -16.08 23.22
N LYS A 370 -8.47 -15.05 23.11
CA LYS A 370 -8.36 -14.20 21.90
C LYS A 370 -7.85 -15.05 20.74
N ILE A 371 -8.45 -14.89 19.57
CA ILE A 371 -8.08 -15.67 18.38
C ILE A 371 -7.01 -14.91 17.61
N SER A 372 -5.96 -15.60 17.21
CA SER A 372 -4.84 -15.04 16.45
C SER A 372 -4.97 -15.25 14.95
N CYS A 373 -5.47 -16.42 14.53
CA CYS A 373 -5.58 -16.80 13.13
C CYS A 373 -6.71 -17.82 12.96
N ILE A 374 -7.39 -17.75 11.82
CA ILE A 374 -8.25 -18.82 11.32
C ILE A 374 -7.72 -19.30 9.96
N SER A 375 -8.06 -20.53 9.61
CA SER A 375 -7.79 -21.12 8.30
C SER A 375 -8.95 -22.03 7.93
N TRP A 376 -9.53 -21.83 6.76
CA TRP A 376 -10.60 -22.70 6.25
C TRP A 376 -10.00 -23.84 5.43
N SER A 377 -10.55 -25.05 5.59
CA SER A 377 -10.16 -26.18 4.75
C SER A 377 -10.55 -25.92 3.28
N SER A 378 -9.59 -26.09 2.38
CA SER A 378 -9.83 -26.03 0.92
C SER A 378 -10.55 -27.26 0.37
N TYR A 379 -10.75 -28.29 1.20
CA TYR A 379 -11.38 -29.55 0.80
C TYR A 379 -12.75 -29.73 1.47
N HIS A 380 -12.80 -29.60 2.80
CA HIS A 380 -14.03 -29.77 3.57
C HIS A 380 -14.70 -28.41 3.82
N LYS A 381 -15.81 -28.13 3.12
CA LYS A 381 -16.51 -26.85 3.18
C LYS A 381 -16.88 -26.38 4.60
N GLY A 382 -17.32 -27.28 5.46
CA GLY A 382 -17.68 -26.93 6.84
C GLY A 382 -16.50 -26.82 7.81
N MET A 383 -15.27 -27.17 7.42
CA MET A 383 -14.19 -27.35 8.39
C MET A 383 -13.30 -26.11 8.51
N LEU A 384 -13.29 -25.51 9.69
CA LEU A 384 -12.50 -24.32 10.02
C LEU A 384 -11.53 -24.60 11.17
N ALA A 385 -10.29 -24.14 11.08
CA ALA A 385 -9.31 -24.20 12.15
C ALA A 385 -9.11 -22.81 12.74
N SER A 386 -8.89 -22.74 14.06
CA SER A 386 -8.56 -21.50 14.77
C SER A 386 -7.40 -21.71 15.73
N SER A 387 -6.48 -20.75 15.82
CA SER A 387 -5.46 -20.68 16.87
C SER A 387 -5.74 -19.54 17.84
N ASP A 388 -5.39 -19.74 19.12
CA ASP A 388 -5.65 -18.74 20.16
C ASP A 388 -4.43 -18.40 21.05
N TYR A 389 -4.67 -17.44 21.96
CA TYR A 389 -3.63 -16.88 22.82
C TYR A 389 -3.19 -17.80 23.97
N GLU A 390 -3.90 -18.90 24.23
CA GLU A 390 -3.47 -19.95 25.17
C GLU A 390 -2.68 -21.06 24.48
N GLY A 391 -2.46 -20.97 23.16
CA GLY A 391 -1.79 -22.03 22.41
C GLY A 391 -2.73 -23.13 21.93
N THR A 392 -4.04 -23.00 22.11
CA THR A 392 -4.99 -24.01 21.65
C THR A 392 -5.22 -23.87 20.15
N VAL A 393 -5.17 -25.00 19.44
CA VAL A 393 -5.64 -25.10 18.04
C VAL A 393 -6.95 -25.89 18.04
N THR A 394 -8.03 -25.26 17.61
CA THR A 394 -9.38 -25.88 17.59
C THR A 394 -9.86 -26.07 16.16
N ILE A 395 -10.42 -27.24 15.86
CA ILE A 395 -11.11 -27.56 14.62
C ILE A 395 -12.60 -27.49 14.86
N TRP A 396 -13.29 -26.78 13.99
CA TRP A 396 -14.71 -26.48 14.08
C TRP A 396 -15.44 -27.01 12.85
N ASP A 397 -16.70 -27.34 13.06
CA ASP A 397 -17.70 -27.29 12.00
C ASP A 397 -18.33 -25.89 12.00
N ALA A 398 -18.00 -25.11 10.97
CA ALA A 398 -18.39 -23.72 10.80
C ALA A 398 -19.91 -23.53 10.63
N PHE A 399 -20.65 -24.57 10.23
CA PHE A 399 -22.10 -24.48 10.00
C PHE A 399 -22.90 -24.95 11.21
N THR A 400 -22.42 -25.95 11.95
CA THR A 400 -23.07 -26.38 13.20
C THR A 400 -22.58 -25.62 14.43
N GLY A 401 -21.43 -24.94 14.31
CA GLY A 401 -20.78 -24.20 15.40
C GLY A 401 -20.09 -25.11 16.42
N GLN A 402 -20.02 -26.41 16.16
CA GLN A 402 -19.49 -27.40 17.10
C GLN A 402 -17.97 -27.51 17.01
N LYS A 403 -17.34 -27.73 18.17
CA LYS A 403 -15.92 -28.10 18.26
C LYS A 403 -15.78 -29.56 17.86
N VAL A 404 -15.12 -29.83 16.74
CA VAL A 404 -14.81 -31.18 16.28
C VAL A 404 -13.59 -31.72 17.01
N LYS A 405 -12.55 -30.87 17.18
CA LYS A 405 -11.29 -31.28 17.80
C LYS A 405 -10.58 -30.13 18.48
N MET A 406 -9.78 -30.44 19.50
CA MET A 406 -9.00 -29.46 20.24
C MET A 406 -7.61 -30.00 20.52
N PHE A 407 -6.59 -29.23 20.16
CA PHE A 407 -5.19 -29.55 20.36
C PHE A 407 -4.57 -28.58 21.36
N GLN A 408 -4.11 -29.10 22.50
CA GLN A 408 -3.56 -28.32 23.62
C GLN A 408 -2.15 -28.80 23.95
N GLU A 409 -1.20 -28.56 23.04
CA GLU A 409 0.21 -28.91 23.28
C GLU A 409 1.18 -27.73 23.12
N HIS A 410 0.77 -26.60 22.54
CA HIS A 410 1.60 -25.41 22.57
C HIS A 410 1.59 -24.82 23.99
N GLU A 411 2.77 -24.44 24.47
CA GLU A 411 2.96 -23.95 25.86
C GLU A 411 2.70 -22.45 25.98
N LYS A 412 2.58 -21.77 24.83
CA LYS A 412 2.39 -20.32 24.71
C LYS A 412 1.45 -20.02 23.56
N ARG A 413 1.12 -18.73 23.41
CA ARG A 413 0.29 -18.19 22.34
C ARG A 413 0.66 -18.78 20.97
N CYS A 414 -0.33 -19.37 20.33
CA CYS A 414 -0.24 -19.78 18.95
C CYS A 414 -0.64 -18.60 18.06
N TRP A 415 0.20 -18.22 17.10
CA TRP A 415 -0.01 -17.05 16.25
C TRP A 415 -0.72 -17.38 14.93
N SER A 416 -0.52 -18.59 14.43
CA SER A 416 -0.93 -18.94 13.08
C SER A 416 -1.27 -20.42 13.00
N VAL A 417 -2.33 -20.73 12.26
CA VAL A 417 -2.72 -22.06 11.86
C VAL A 417 -2.96 -22.06 10.35
N ASP A 418 -2.64 -23.16 9.67
CA ASP A 418 -2.85 -23.32 8.23
C ASP A 418 -3.20 -24.75 7.86
N PHE A 419 -4.26 -24.93 7.07
CA PHE A 419 -4.54 -26.21 6.41
C PHE A 419 -3.58 -26.43 5.25
N ASN A 420 -3.10 -27.66 5.11
CA ASN A 420 -2.40 -28.06 3.90
C ASN A 420 -3.41 -28.18 2.74
N LYS A 421 -3.09 -27.54 1.61
CA LYS A 421 -3.97 -27.53 0.43
C LYS A 421 -3.97 -28.84 -0.35
N VAL A 422 -2.93 -29.67 -0.20
CA VAL A 422 -2.76 -30.93 -0.93
C VAL A 422 -3.10 -32.13 -0.06
N ASP A 423 -2.62 -32.16 1.19
CA ASP A 423 -2.97 -33.18 2.18
C ASP A 423 -4.08 -32.67 3.10
N THR A 424 -5.31 -33.03 2.77
CA THR A 424 -6.54 -32.59 3.45
C THR A 424 -6.59 -32.88 4.95
N LYS A 425 -5.75 -33.78 5.46
CA LYS A 425 -5.71 -34.17 6.86
C LYS A 425 -4.68 -33.40 7.68
N LEU A 426 -3.74 -32.71 7.02
CA LEU A 426 -2.58 -32.12 7.64
C LEU A 426 -2.80 -30.63 7.92
N ILE A 427 -2.46 -30.21 9.14
CA ILE A 427 -2.53 -28.82 9.59
C ILE A 427 -1.18 -28.46 10.24
N ALA A 428 -0.74 -27.22 10.10
CA ALA A 428 0.42 -26.70 10.80
C ALA A 428 0.03 -25.52 11.69
N SER A 429 0.69 -25.38 12.83
CA SER A 429 0.55 -24.22 13.71
C SER A 429 1.90 -23.71 14.20
N GLY A 430 2.04 -22.39 14.32
CA GLY A 430 3.25 -21.72 14.83
C GLY A 430 2.97 -20.93 16.11
N SER A 431 3.91 -20.95 17.06
CA SER A 431 3.71 -20.39 18.41
C SER A 431 4.94 -19.62 18.95
N ASP A 432 4.69 -18.84 20.00
CA ASP A 432 5.69 -18.17 20.84
C ASP A 432 6.57 -19.14 21.65
N ASP A 433 6.23 -20.43 21.69
CA ASP A 433 7.07 -21.49 22.27
C ASP A 433 8.24 -21.91 21.36
N ALA A 434 8.44 -21.18 20.25
CA ALA A 434 9.43 -21.45 19.22
C ALA A 434 9.27 -22.81 18.55
N LYS A 435 8.05 -23.38 18.55
CA LYS A 435 7.73 -24.64 17.86
C LYS A 435 6.75 -24.40 16.72
N VAL A 436 6.90 -25.21 15.67
CA VAL A 436 5.86 -25.46 14.69
C VAL A 436 5.35 -26.87 14.89
N LYS A 437 4.06 -27.03 15.22
CA LYS A 437 3.44 -28.34 15.38
C LYS A 437 2.67 -28.72 14.12
N LEU A 438 2.80 -29.98 13.71
CA LEU A 438 2.00 -30.58 12.65
C LEU A 438 0.93 -31.49 13.26
N TRP A 439 -0.29 -31.36 12.77
CA TRP A 439 -1.45 -32.06 13.28
C TRP A 439 -2.09 -32.88 12.17
N SER A 440 -2.58 -34.06 12.52
CA SER A 440 -3.50 -34.83 11.69
C SER A 440 -4.88 -34.69 12.30
N ILE A 441 -5.90 -34.40 11.49
CA ILE A 441 -7.29 -34.40 11.95
C ILE A 441 -7.67 -35.76 12.56
N ALA A 442 -7.08 -36.85 12.05
CA ALA A 442 -7.34 -38.21 12.53
C ALA A 442 -6.62 -38.57 13.85
N SER A 443 -5.64 -37.79 14.29
CA SER A 443 -4.82 -38.09 15.49
C SER A 443 -5.12 -37.08 16.60
N ASP A 444 -5.11 -37.50 17.86
CA ASP A 444 -5.39 -36.60 19.00
C ASP A 444 -4.19 -35.76 19.43
N HIS A 445 -2.99 -36.20 19.04
CA HIS A 445 -1.72 -35.53 19.34
C HIS A 445 -1.04 -35.03 18.07
N SER A 446 -0.08 -34.11 18.25
CA SER A 446 0.76 -33.65 17.14
C SER A 446 1.55 -34.82 16.54
N ILE A 447 1.60 -34.87 15.21
CA ILE A 447 2.37 -35.88 14.46
C ILE A 447 3.86 -35.64 14.67
N THR A 448 4.25 -34.37 14.63
CA THR A 448 5.64 -33.94 14.80
C THR A 448 5.70 -32.48 15.22
N SER A 449 6.86 -32.08 15.75
CA SER A 449 7.17 -30.73 16.17
C SER A 449 8.52 -30.32 15.56
N LEU A 450 8.52 -29.22 14.80
CA LEU A 450 9.73 -28.53 14.37
C LEU A 450 10.16 -27.54 15.45
N GLU A 451 11.44 -27.50 15.77
CA GLU A 451 12.02 -26.48 16.63
C GLU A 451 12.59 -25.34 15.78
N ALA A 452 12.07 -24.14 15.99
CA ALA A 452 12.58 -22.90 15.40
C ALA A 452 13.55 -22.22 16.37
N LYS A 453 14.37 -21.31 15.84
CA LYS A 453 15.36 -20.56 16.65
C LYS A 453 14.74 -19.46 17.52
N ALA A 454 13.52 -19.04 17.19
CA ALA A 454 12.79 -17.99 17.87
C ALA A 454 11.28 -18.20 17.68
N ASN A 455 10.47 -17.33 18.28
CA ASN A 455 9.01 -17.35 18.17
C ASN A 455 8.56 -17.39 16.70
N VAL A 456 7.56 -18.22 16.42
CA VAL A 456 7.00 -18.37 15.07
C VAL A 456 5.70 -17.57 14.98
N CYS A 457 5.70 -16.53 14.16
CA CYS A 457 4.57 -15.62 14.01
C CYS A 457 3.61 -16.06 12.91
N CYS A 458 4.08 -16.78 11.90
CA CYS A 458 3.25 -17.23 10.79
C CYS A 458 3.75 -18.55 10.22
N VAL A 459 2.82 -19.43 9.83
CA VAL A 459 3.10 -20.65 9.07
C VAL A 459 2.21 -20.68 7.84
N LYS A 460 2.77 -21.10 6.69
CA LYS A 460 1.99 -21.34 5.48
C LYS A 460 2.53 -22.52 4.69
N PHE A 461 1.65 -23.42 4.27
CA PHE A 461 1.98 -24.49 3.34
C PHE A 461 2.19 -23.95 1.94
N ASN A 462 3.09 -24.59 1.20
CA ASN A 462 3.20 -24.36 -0.24
C ASN A 462 1.90 -24.85 -0.91
N PRO A 463 1.31 -24.06 -1.83
CA PRO A 463 0.00 -24.37 -2.40
C PRO A 463 -0.06 -25.67 -3.21
N GLU A 464 1.06 -26.17 -3.76
CA GLU A 464 1.07 -27.39 -4.59
C GLU A 464 1.91 -28.54 -4.00
N SER A 465 2.57 -28.33 -2.85
CA SER A 465 3.36 -29.38 -2.21
C SER A 465 2.84 -29.72 -0.83
N ARG A 466 2.51 -31.00 -0.62
CA ARG A 466 2.12 -31.50 0.71
C ARG A 466 3.25 -31.45 1.74
N PHE A 467 4.51 -31.35 1.31
CA PHE A 467 5.68 -31.48 2.18
C PHE A 467 6.41 -30.16 2.42
N HIS A 468 6.04 -29.06 1.77
CA HIS A 468 6.78 -27.81 1.89
C HIS A 468 6.04 -26.80 2.75
N LEU A 469 6.76 -26.20 3.69
CA LEU A 469 6.21 -25.24 4.65
C LEU A 469 7.14 -24.03 4.76
N ALA A 470 6.57 -22.82 4.69
CA ALA A 470 7.26 -21.59 5.02
C ALA A 470 6.83 -21.08 6.40
N LEU A 471 7.77 -20.51 7.16
CA LEU A 471 7.49 -19.89 8.45
C LEU A 471 8.14 -18.51 8.57
N GLY A 472 7.39 -17.58 9.14
CA GLY A 472 7.86 -16.25 9.53
C GLY A 472 8.23 -16.24 11.01
N SER A 473 9.43 -15.76 11.33
CA SER A 473 10.01 -15.89 12.66
C SER A 473 10.44 -14.54 13.25
N ALA A 474 10.48 -14.49 14.59
CA ALA A 474 10.97 -13.35 15.35
C ALA A 474 12.48 -13.12 15.19
N ASP A 475 13.24 -14.09 14.65
CA ASP A 475 14.65 -13.93 14.24
C ASP A 475 14.85 -13.12 12.95
N HIS A 476 13.80 -12.46 12.46
CA HIS A 476 13.81 -11.57 11.30
C HIS A 476 14.04 -12.29 9.96
N CYS A 477 13.86 -13.61 9.95
CA CYS A 477 14.03 -14.45 8.77
C CYS A 477 12.71 -15.14 8.39
N VAL A 478 12.61 -15.49 7.12
CA VAL A 478 11.66 -16.52 6.65
C VAL A 478 12.43 -17.81 6.50
N HIS A 479 11.93 -18.90 7.08
CA HIS A 479 12.53 -20.22 6.89
C HIS A 479 11.61 -21.09 6.04
N TYR A 480 12.19 -21.89 5.16
CA TYR A 480 11.46 -22.81 4.29
C TYR A 480 11.95 -24.23 4.54
N TYR A 481 11.01 -25.13 4.80
CA TYR A 481 11.28 -26.50 5.25
C TYR A 481 10.68 -27.54 4.32
N ASP A 482 11.36 -28.68 4.24
CA ASP A 482 10.79 -29.96 3.80
C ASP A 482 10.41 -30.78 5.02
N LEU A 483 9.13 -31.11 5.15
CA LEU A 483 8.59 -31.86 6.27
C LEU A 483 9.08 -33.32 6.30
N ARG A 484 9.68 -33.81 5.21
CA ARG A 484 10.35 -35.13 5.19
C ARG A 484 11.72 -35.09 5.85
N SER A 485 12.34 -33.91 5.97
CA SER A 485 13.65 -33.71 6.58
C SER A 485 13.67 -32.42 7.41
N THR A 486 13.13 -32.51 8.62
CA THR A 486 12.87 -31.36 9.50
C THR A 486 14.10 -30.84 10.25
N LYS A 487 15.24 -31.54 10.18
CA LYS A 487 16.46 -31.19 10.93
C LYS A 487 17.05 -29.83 10.55
N GLN A 488 16.91 -29.42 9.29
CA GLN A 488 17.44 -28.15 8.78
C GLN A 488 16.48 -27.56 7.75
N PRO A 489 16.35 -26.22 7.68
CA PRO A 489 15.59 -25.58 6.62
C PRO A 489 16.24 -25.79 5.26
N LEU A 490 15.43 -25.95 4.22
CA LEU A 490 15.87 -25.92 2.82
C LEU A 490 16.42 -24.55 2.43
N GLY A 491 15.85 -23.48 3.00
CA GLY A 491 16.26 -22.11 2.73
C GLY A 491 15.94 -21.17 3.88
N VAL A 492 16.83 -20.18 4.10
CA VAL A 492 16.64 -19.12 5.08
C VAL A 492 16.77 -17.77 4.37
N PHE A 493 15.66 -17.05 4.27
CA PHE A 493 15.59 -15.76 3.60
C PHE A 493 15.87 -14.65 4.60
N LYS A 494 17.02 -13.99 4.42
CA LYS A 494 17.51 -12.93 5.30
C LYS A 494 17.34 -11.58 4.62
N GLY A 495 16.84 -10.58 5.35
CA GLY A 495 16.78 -9.21 4.86
C GLY A 495 15.84 -8.29 5.61
N HIS A 496 14.90 -8.81 6.39
CA HIS A 496 14.09 -7.99 7.30
C HIS A 496 14.92 -7.51 8.49
N LYS A 497 14.53 -6.36 9.05
CA LYS A 497 15.19 -5.74 10.19
C LYS A 497 14.48 -5.99 11.52
N LYS A 498 13.26 -6.53 11.47
CA LYS A 498 12.42 -6.86 12.62
C LYS A 498 11.69 -8.18 12.36
N ALA A 499 10.89 -8.62 13.33
CA ALA A 499 10.13 -9.86 13.26
C ALA A 499 9.28 -9.94 11.99
N VAL A 500 9.24 -11.13 11.38
CA VAL A 500 8.41 -11.39 10.20
C VAL A 500 7.02 -11.80 10.69
N SER A 501 6.04 -10.90 10.52
CA SER A 501 4.68 -11.09 11.04
C SER A 501 3.83 -12.00 10.15
N TYR A 502 4.00 -11.96 8.83
CA TYR A 502 3.25 -12.79 7.89
C TYR A 502 4.13 -13.32 6.77
N VAL A 503 3.78 -14.49 6.27
CA VAL A 503 4.30 -15.08 5.03
C VAL A 503 3.11 -15.60 4.23
N LYS A 504 3.06 -15.36 2.92
CA LYS A 504 2.05 -15.89 2.00
C LYS A 504 2.73 -16.26 0.67
N PHE A 505 2.27 -17.34 0.03
CA PHE A 505 2.74 -17.73 -1.30
C PHE A 505 1.97 -16.97 -2.38
N LEU A 506 2.68 -16.39 -3.35
CA LEU A 506 2.05 -15.89 -4.58
C LEU A 506 1.82 -17.03 -5.57
N ASN A 507 2.75 -17.98 -5.59
CA ASN A 507 2.71 -19.21 -6.39
C ASN A 507 3.60 -20.27 -5.73
N THR A 508 3.86 -21.36 -6.44
CA THR A 508 4.68 -22.48 -5.92
C THR A 508 6.14 -22.14 -5.64
N THR A 509 6.66 -21.09 -6.25
CA THR A 509 8.09 -20.71 -6.20
C THR A 509 8.35 -19.36 -5.56
N GLU A 510 7.35 -18.48 -5.50
CA GLU A 510 7.47 -17.12 -4.98
C GLU A 510 6.64 -16.94 -3.72
N LEU A 511 7.24 -16.33 -2.71
CA LEU A 511 6.59 -16.00 -1.45
C LEU A 511 6.82 -14.53 -1.09
N VAL A 512 5.86 -13.93 -0.41
CA VAL A 512 5.98 -12.59 0.16
C VAL A 512 5.90 -12.66 1.67
N SER A 513 6.78 -11.90 2.31
CA SER A 513 6.77 -11.71 3.76
C SER A 513 6.49 -10.26 4.13
N ALA A 514 5.79 -10.08 5.24
CA ALA A 514 5.56 -8.80 5.89
C ALA A 514 6.32 -8.74 7.22
N SER A 515 6.86 -7.57 7.55
CA SER A 515 7.55 -7.33 8.81
C SER A 515 7.15 -5.99 9.41
N THR A 516 7.35 -5.84 10.71
CA THR A 516 7.18 -4.58 11.46
C THR A 516 8.31 -3.57 11.20
N ASP A 517 9.12 -3.78 10.15
CA ASP A 517 10.10 -2.85 9.61
C ASP A 517 9.55 -1.95 8.49
N SER A 518 8.22 -1.93 8.32
CA SER A 518 7.51 -1.22 7.25
C SER A 518 7.92 -1.65 5.83
N GLN A 519 8.34 -2.91 5.67
CA GLN A 519 8.65 -3.50 4.37
C GLN A 519 7.89 -4.81 4.16
N LEU A 520 7.46 -5.00 2.92
CA LEU A 520 7.18 -6.33 2.40
C LEU A 520 8.34 -6.76 1.52
N LYS A 521 8.66 -8.05 1.49
CA LYS A 521 9.72 -8.59 0.63
C LYS A 521 9.22 -9.77 -0.18
N LEU A 522 9.54 -9.77 -1.47
CA LEU A 522 9.32 -10.86 -2.41
C LEU A 522 10.58 -11.73 -2.47
N TRP A 523 10.39 -13.03 -2.36
CA TRP A 523 11.45 -14.03 -2.38
C TRP A 523 11.13 -15.10 -3.40
N ASN A 524 12.18 -15.70 -3.95
CA ASN A 524 12.07 -16.91 -4.74
C ASN A 524 12.65 -18.07 -3.93
N ILE A 525 11.95 -19.19 -3.87
CA ILE A 525 12.40 -20.36 -3.08
C ILE A 525 13.76 -20.87 -3.56
N ASN A 526 14.05 -20.74 -4.85
CA ASN A 526 15.31 -21.19 -5.46
C ASN A 526 16.44 -20.16 -5.32
N ASN A 527 16.16 -18.94 -4.82
CA ASN A 527 17.17 -17.90 -4.63
C ASN A 527 17.04 -17.27 -3.22
N PRO A 528 18.05 -17.40 -2.36
CA PRO A 528 17.99 -16.87 -0.99
C PRO A 528 17.94 -15.34 -0.92
N HIS A 529 18.20 -14.63 -2.02
CA HIS A 529 18.19 -13.17 -2.06
C HIS A 529 16.78 -12.61 -2.30
N CYS A 530 16.51 -11.48 -1.65
CA CYS A 530 15.28 -10.72 -1.84
C CYS A 530 15.18 -10.25 -3.31
N LEU A 531 14.12 -10.69 -4.01
CA LEU A 531 13.85 -10.25 -5.37
C LEU A 531 13.43 -8.78 -5.41
N ARG A 532 12.56 -8.39 -4.47
CA ARG A 532 12.00 -7.03 -4.42
C ARG A 532 11.55 -6.67 -3.03
N SER A 533 11.67 -5.39 -2.68
CA SER A 533 11.14 -4.83 -1.45
C SER A 533 10.04 -3.81 -1.77
N PHE A 534 8.85 -4.04 -1.25
CA PHE A 534 7.73 -3.11 -1.36
C PHE A 534 7.76 -2.12 -0.21
N LYS A 535 7.55 -0.84 -0.53
CA LYS A 535 7.65 0.28 0.43
C LYS A 535 6.40 1.16 0.35
N GLY A 536 6.19 2.01 1.36
CA GLY A 536 5.16 3.05 1.37
C GLY A 536 4.07 2.86 2.43
N HIS A 537 3.78 1.63 2.84
CA HIS A 537 2.94 1.37 4.01
C HIS A 537 3.76 1.60 5.29
N LEU A 538 3.08 2.05 6.35
CA LEU A 538 3.60 2.14 7.70
C LEU A 538 3.21 0.89 8.49
N ASN A 539 4.19 0.20 9.06
CA ASN A 539 4.01 -0.92 9.96
C ASN A 539 5.20 -1.02 10.92
N GLU A 540 5.08 -0.50 12.14
CA GLU A 540 6.19 -0.49 13.10
C GLU A 540 5.97 -1.35 14.34
N LYS A 541 4.71 -1.60 14.70
CA LYS A 541 4.30 -2.19 15.98
C LYS A 541 3.27 -3.31 15.81
N ASN A 542 2.32 -3.15 14.90
CA ASN A 542 1.14 -4.01 14.81
C ASN A 542 1.27 -5.08 13.73
N PHE A 543 0.39 -6.08 13.78
CA PHE A 543 0.22 -7.03 12.70
C PHE A 543 -0.89 -6.50 11.78
N VAL A 544 -0.51 -6.04 10.59
CA VAL A 544 -1.39 -5.29 9.68
C VAL A 544 -2.07 -6.16 8.62
N GLY A 545 -1.92 -7.48 8.69
CA GLY A 545 -2.43 -8.42 7.69
C GLY A 545 -1.62 -8.44 6.38
N LEU A 546 -1.65 -9.59 5.70
CA LEU A 546 -1.04 -9.80 4.39
C LEU A 546 -1.91 -10.77 3.59
N ALA A 547 -2.28 -10.37 2.37
CA ALA A 547 -3.03 -11.19 1.43
C ALA A 547 -2.38 -11.13 0.04
N THR A 548 -2.58 -12.20 -0.73
CA THR A 548 -2.04 -12.35 -2.09
C THR A 548 -3.13 -12.92 -2.99
N ASP A 549 -3.28 -12.34 -4.18
CA ASP A 549 -4.15 -12.86 -5.24
C ASP A 549 -3.43 -12.77 -6.58
N GLY A 550 -2.98 -13.93 -7.08
CA GLY A 550 -2.09 -14.03 -8.23
C GLY A 550 -0.84 -13.17 -8.05
N ASP A 551 -0.71 -12.14 -8.89
CA ASP A 551 0.44 -11.23 -8.91
C ASP A 551 0.27 -9.96 -8.04
N TYR A 552 -0.83 -9.86 -7.29
CA TYR A 552 -1.11 -8.73 -6.41
C TYR A 552 -0.91 -9.10 -4.94
N VAL A 553 -0.45 -8.12 -4.18
CA VAL A 553 -0.23 -8.23 -2.74
C VAL A 553 -0.97 -7.10 -2.06
N ALA A 554 -1.73 -7.40 -1.02
CA ALA A 554 -2.41 -6.40 -0.20
C ALA A 554 -1.93 -6.47 1.25
N CYS A 555 -1.70 -5.33 1.88
CA CYS A 555 -1.38 -5.24 3.30
C CYS A 555 -2.04 -4.02 3.95
N GLY A 556 -2.39 -4.12 5.22
CA GLY A 556 -2.81 -2.95 5.99
C GLY A 556 -1.64 -2.03 6.33
N SER A 557 -1.97 -0.90 6.94
CA SER A 557 -1.01 0.06 7.44
C SER A 557 -1.53 0.74 8.70
N GLU A 558 -0.61 1.13 9.58
CA GLU A 558 -0.90 1.83 10.83
C GLU A 558 -1.45 3.26 10.64
N ASN A 559 -1.54 3.74 9.39
CA ASN A 559 -2.22 5.00 9.05
C ASN A 559 -3.70 4.81 8.67
N ASN A 560 -4.33 3.70 9.09
CA ASN A 560 -5.71 3.33 8.76
C ASN A 560 -5.96 3.25 7.24
N ALA A 561 -5.02 2.65 6.50
CA ALA A 561 -5.19 2.41 5.08
C ALA A 561 -4.76 1.00 4.65
N LEU A 562 -5.37 0.52 3.58
CA LEU A 562 -4.99 -0.69 2.85
C LEU A 562 -4.12 -0.27 1.65
N TYR A 563 -2.98 -0.94 1.49
CA TYR A 563 -2.06 -0.76 0.37
C TYR A 563 -2.10 -1.99 -0.54
N ILE A 564 -2.18 -1.76 -1.84
CA ILE A 564 -2.12 -2.82 -2.86
C ILE A 564 -0.87 -2.61 -3.71
N TYR A 565 -0.11 -3.68 -3.88
CA TYR A 565 1.10 -3.74 -4.67
C TYR A 565 0.93 -4.71 -5.84
N TYR A 566 1.61 -4.41 -6.93
CA TYR A 566 1.83 -5.37 -8.01
C TYR A 566 3.22 -5.96 -7.83
N LYS A 567 3.38 -7.29 -7.88
CA LYS A 567 4.66 -7.95 -7.59
C LYS A 567 5.83 -7.45 -8.43
N GLY A 568 5.54 -6.96 -9.64
CA GLY A 568 6.50 -6.42 -10.60
C GLY A 568 7.07 -5.04 -10.26
N LEU A 569 6.53 -4.31 -9.27
CA LEU A 569 6.92 -2.93 -8.93
C LEU A 569 7.10 -2.76 -7.43
N SER A 570 7.96 -1.81 -7.04
CA SER A 570 8.32 -1.62 -5.62
C SER A 570 7.38 -0.65 -4.89
N LYS A 571 6.80 0.30 -5.63
CA LYS A 571 5.80 1.26 -5.12
C LYS A 571 4.38 0.68 -5.17
N GLN A 572 3.51 1.18 -4.29
CA GLN A 572 2.10 0.80 -4.22
C GLN A 572 1.33 1.23 -5.48
N VAL A 573 0.39 0.40 -5.93
CA VAL A 573 -0.46 0.67 -7.09
C VAL A 573 -1.74 1.41 -6.68
N LEU A 574 -2.34 0.99 -5.56
CA LEU A 574 -3.55 1.59 -5.01
C LEU A 574 -3.45 1.70 -3.50
N THR A 575 -4.13 2.69 -2.96
CA THR A 575 -4.34 2.86 -1.52
C THR A 575 -5.83 3.05 -1.29
N PHE A 576 -6.36 2.46 -0.22
CA PHE A 576 -7.72 2.67 0.24
C PHE A 576 -7.66 3.10 1.70
N ARG A 577 -8.09 4.33 2.00
CA ARG A 577 -8.12 4.85 3.37
C ARG A 577 -9.47 4.52 3.99
N PHE A 578 -9.44 3.93 5.18
CA PHE A 578 -10.64 3.69 5.97
C PHE A 578 -11.09 5.01 6.60
N ASP A 579 -12.37 5.31 6.51
CA ASP A 579 -12.96 6.41 7.28
C ASP A 579 -12.86 6.07 8.77
N VAL A 580 -12.48 7.05 9.60
CA VAL A 580 -12.51 6.88 11.05
C VAL A 580 -13.98 6.77 11.44
N VAL A 581 -14.46 5.57 11.76
CA VAL A 581 -15.82 5.35 12.24
C VAL A 581 -16.02 6.20 13.48
N ARG A 582 -16.84 7.25 13.36
CA ARG A 582 -17.34 8.01 14.50
C ARG A 582 -18.16 7.05 15.35
N ASN A 583 -17.75 6.81 16.59
CA ASN A 583 -18.71 6.39 17.60
C ASN A 583 -19.70 7.55 17.75
N ILE A 584 -20.85 7.44 17.07
CA ILE A 584 -21.94 8.39 17.22
C ILE A 584 -22.49 8.18 18.63
N LEU A 585 -22.02 9.00 19.58
CA LEU A 585 -22.79 9.33 20.77
C LEU A 585 -24.03 10.08 20.29
N VAL A 586 -25.10 9.36 19.96
CA VAL A 586 -26.44 9.95 20.01
C VAL A 586 -26.75 10.06 21.49
N SER A 587 -26.46 11.22 22.06
CA SER A 587 -27.13 11.65 23.29
C SER A 587 -28.62 11.79 22.96
N LEU A 588 -29.44 10.86 23.45
CA LEU A 588 -30.83 11.14 23.77
C LEU A 588 -30.91 11.56 25.23
#